data_AF-A0A948DI17-F1
#
_entry.id   AF-A0A948DI17-F1
#
_cell.length_a   1.000
_cell.length_b   1.000
_cell.length_c   1.000
_cell.angle_alpha   90.00
_cell.angle_beta   90.00
_cell.angle_gamma   90.00
#
_symmetry.space_group_name_H-M   'P 1'
#
loop_
_entity.id
_entity.type
_entity.pdbx_description
1 polymer ?
#
loop_
_entity_poly.entity_id
_entity_poly.type
_entity_poly.pdbx_seq_one_letter_code
_entity_poly.pdbx_strand_id
1 'polypeptide(L)'
;MKNIQRLKIIKKTGLVMEEAYETQPTKLKTSPKKVRSIIDLTAGKAQLLDNCGVNKVLKQSWEKAVKDYNLPLYTYTSVLLSQGVTEDTVTKLNDLLLNLKIDVSDPHASSSELSVIIGYLSKELLNEDLSSYRRTVDEIECDYEIDTKEPLCKIPKTKYTYSRNFERTYESISELRRWERFYILSNNYYSDISRTLLRENNTFVRKVLRNELKRIWGRLKIPKSAKAVLYFRDLKTYAGDLDLFYWGPKREAVLIELSRILMPLGYKIDHRSTSLVESIIEGKLGLKNVYLSTYLYMYFFMGRTIEINGDSFVKHYKENGLPALSLVVAWPSLYMWSLEMCDELESVYSTSRKQYPGFKDLSFRLLTAVLMGLSINYNIPFILDVEVFLDRLRPFVAKGKIKILRDAFYGISQIRNLYQLTTNRRWEMVYPECASIINRLLKKQGCESIHELMTRYAATFRDLLINCTKHPQPTDNTEGPSDYQTEAKNIVWDSYEMVVKIYLSLIQKSSYTDL
;
A
#
# COMPACT_ATOMS: atom_id res chain seq x y z
N MET A 1 45.74 24.58 53.14
CA MET A 1 44.96 25.52 53.98
C MET A 1 43.67 25.88 53.27
N LYS A 2 42.57 25.84 54.02
CA LYS A 2 41.22 26.30 53.63
C LYS A 2 41.25 27.77 53.22
N ASN A 3 40.42 28.18 52.26
CA ASN A 3 39.27 29.00 52.61
C ASN A 3 38.21 29.09 51.51
N ILE A 4 36.99 28.88 51.96
CA ILE A 4 35.70 28.96 51.29
C ILE A 4 35.24 30.41 51.37
N GLN A 5 34.63 30.95 50.30
CA GLN A 5 33.51 31.88 50.46
C GLN A 5 32.39 31.55 49.45
N ARG A 6 31.25 31.18 50.02
CA ARG A 6 29.92 31.01 49.42
C ARG A 6 29.30 32.39 49.17
N LEU A 7 28.43 32.48 48.16
CA LEU A 7 27.03 32.97 48.26
C LEU A 7 26.34 32.68 46.90
N LYS A 8 25.45 31.68 46.85
CA LYS A 8 23.97 31.79 46.87
C LYS A 8 23.36 32.43 45.62
N ILE A 9 22.88 31.59 44.70
CA ILE A 9 21.56 31.76 44.06
C ILE A 9 20.87 30.39 44.07
N ILE A 10 19.73 30.30 44.75
CA ILE A 10 18.86 29.13 44.83
C ILE A 10 17.50 29.52 44.23
N LYS A 11 16.99 28.63 43.35
CA LYS A 11 15.60 28.45 42.84
C LYS A 11 15.09 29.55 41.90
N LYS A 12 14.57 29.22 40.72
CA LYS A 12 13.44 28.30 40.47
C LYS A 12 13.46 27.86 38.99
N THR A 13 12.77 26.74 38.69
CA THR A 13 12.63 26.02 37.40
C THR A 13 13.81 25.14 37.02
N GLY A 14 13.81 23.93 37.56
CA GLY A 14 14.68 22.85 37.11
C GLY A 14 14.26 22.32 35.75
N LEU A 15 15.26 22.15 34.88
CA LEU A 15 15.43 21.07 33.92
C LEU A 15 16.74 21.37 33.18
N VAL A 16 17.84 20.91 33.79
CA VAL A 16 19.12 20.77 33.07
C VAL A 16 19.04 19.40 32.39
N MET A 17 18.90 19.37 31.06
CA MET A 17 19.22 18.16 30.31
C MET A 17 20.74 18.12 30.17
N GLU A 18 21.39 17.38 31.07
CA GLU A 18 22.76 16.94 30.86
C GLU A 18 22.80 15.92 29.71
N GLU A 19 23.73 16.19 28.79
CA GLU A 19 24.13 15.33 27.70
C GLU A 19 24.64 13.98 28.22
N ALA A 20 23.93 12.90 27.91
CA ALA A 20 24.48 11.55 27.90
C ALA A 20 23.58 10.60 27.08
N TYR A 21 23.70 10.60 25.75
CA TYR A 21 23.24 9.45 24.97
C TYR A 21 24.29 9.07 23.94
N GLU A 22 25.14 8.13 24.34
CA GLU A 22 25.97 7.35 23.44
C GLU A 22 25.12 6.74 22.33
N THR A 23 25.46 7.16 21.13
CA THR A 23 25.06 6.61 19.84
C THR A 23 25.28 5.10 19.80
N GLN A 24 24.20 4.33 19.69
CA GLN A 24 24.22 3.05 18.99
C GLN A 24 23.20 3.07 17.86
N PRO A 25 23.53 2.56 16.67
CA PRO A 25 22.48 2.19 15.73
C PRO A 25 21.58 1.20 16.48
N THR A 26 20.27 1.38 16.41
CA THR A 26 19.29 0.39 16.87
C THR A 26 19.60 -0.93 16.16
N LYS A 27 20.48 -1.75 16.76
CA LYS A 27 20.36 -3.20 16.69
C LYS A 27 18.97 -3.43 17.27
N LEU A 28 18.06 -3.98 16.47
CA LEU A 28 16.83 -4.57 16.98
C LEU A 28 17.24 -5.44 18.19
N LYS A 29 17.03 -4.94 19.42
CA LYS A 29 17.49 -5.58 20.67
C LYS A 29 16.61 -6.77 21.05
N THR A 30 15.63 -7.10 20.23
CA THR A 30 14.72 -8.21 20.46
C THR A 30 15.37 -9.50 20.00
N SER A 31 15.62 -10.40 20.96
CA SER A 31 16.19 -11.69 20.62
C SER A 31 15.19 -12.46 19.75
N PRO A 32 15.62 -13.11 18.65
CA PRO A 32 14.74 -13.99 17.86
C PRO A 32 14.03 -15.04 18.71
N LYS A 33 14.62 -15.43 19.84
CA LYS A 33 14.03 -16.33 20.84
C LYS A 33 12.76 -15.75 21.48
N LYS A 34 12.74 -14.45 21.81
CA LYS A 34 11.57 -13.77 22.40
C LYS A 34 10.40 -13.65 21.42
N VAL A 35 10.68 -13.24 20.19
CA VAL A 35 9.66 -13.19 19.13
C VAL A 35 9.05 -14.57 18.94
N ARG A 36 9.91 -15.59 18.84
CA ARG A 36 9.48 -16.98 18.67
C ARG A 36 8.66 -17.47 19.86
N SER A 37 9.06 -17.23 21.10
CA SER A 37 8.32 -17.69 22.27
C SER A 37 6.90 -17.09 22.34
N ILE A 38 6.72 -15.84 21.93
CA ILE A 38 5.39 -15.20 21.88
C ILE A 38 4.51 -15.88 20.81
N ILE A 39 5.05 -16.16 19.63
CA ILE A 39 4.30 -16.83 18.56
C ILE A 39 3.98 -18.28 18.92
N ASP A 40 4.96 -19.01 19.48
CA ASP A 40 4.79 -20.39 19.94
C ASP A 40 3.71 -20.48 21.04
N LEU A 41 3.64 -19.49 21.94
CA LEU A 41 2.61 -19.40 22.98
C LEU A 41 1.21 -19.29 22.37
N THR A 42 0.99 -18.38 21.42
CA THR A 42 -0.31 -18.23 20.75
C THR A 42 -0.66 -19.45 19.91
N ALA A 43 0.32 -20.06 19.23
CA ALA A 43 0.10 -21.28 18.47
C ALA A 43 -0.27 -22.49 19.36
N GLY A 44 0.27 -22.57 20.57
CA GLY A 44 -0.17 -23.55 21.58
C GLY A 44 -1.66 -23.44 21.90
N LYS A 45 -2.21 -22.21 21.93
CA LYS A 45 -3.66 -21.98 22.08
C LYS A 45 -4.43 -22.42 20.84
N ALA A 46 -3.89 -22.18 19.64
CA ALA A 46 -4.50 -22.59 18.38
C ALA A 46 -4.63 -24.13 18.25
N GLN A 47 -3.75 -24.90 18.88
CA GLN A 47 -3.84 -26.37 18.90
C GLN A 47 -5.10 -26.88 19.62
N LEU A 48 -5.67 -26.08 20.51
CA LEU A 48 -6.90 -26.37 21.26
C LEU A 48 -8.18 -26.10 20.42
N LEU A 49 -8.05 -25.48 19.24
CA LEU A 49 -9.17 -25.36 18.31
C LEU A 49 -9.60 -26.74 17.81
N ASP A 50 -10.90 -26.92 17.63
CA ASP A 50 -11.47 -28.16 17.10
C ASP A 50 -11.07 -28.39 15.63
N ASN A 51 -11.09 -29.65 15.21
CA ASN A 51 -10.61 -30.07 13.88
C ASN A 51 -11.71 -29.99 12.80
N CYS A 52 -12.73 -29.14 12.95
CA CYS A 52 -13.84 -29.00 12.01
C CYS A 52 -13.88 -27.61 11.33
N GLY A 53 -14.37 -27.58 10.09
CA GLY A 53 -14.60 -26.35 9.32
C GLY A 53 -13.42 -25.36 9.32
N VAL A 54 -13.72 -24.09 9.60
CA VAL A 54 -12.79 -22.95 9.63
C VAL A 54 -11.69 -23.12 10.70
N ASN A 55 -12.00 -23.73 11.84
CA ASN A 55 -11.07 -23.89 12.95
C ASN A 55 -9.91 -24.84 12.62
N LYS A 56 -10.16 -25.87 11.79
CA LYS A 56 -9.10 -26.74 11.23
C LYS A 56 -8.09 -25.95 10.38
N VAL A 57 -8.58 -25.06 9.51
CA VAL A 57 -7.76 -24.23 8.63
C VAL A 57 -6.90 -23.26 9.45
N LEU A 58 -7.50 -22.63 10.46
CA LEU A 58 -6.80 -21.76 11.39
C LEU A 58 -5.72 -22.48 12.19
N LYS A 59 -6.03 -23.66 12.71
CA LYS A 59 -5.05 -24.49 13.41
C LYS A 59 -3.84 -24.79 12.51
N GLN A 60 -4.08 -25.21 11.27
CA GLN A 60 -3.01 -25.45 10.29
C GLN A 60 -2.21 -24.19 9.96
N SER A 61 -2.87 -23.03 9.84
CA SER A 61 -2.25 -21.74 9.60
C SER A 61 -1.25 -21.37 10.71
N TRP A 62 -1.68 -21.50 11.98
CA TRP A 62 -0.82 -21.23 13.13
C TRP A 62 0.30 -22.27 13.30
N GLU A 63 0.05 -23.55 13.00
CA GLU A 63 1.08 -24.59 12.95
C GLU A 63 2.15 -24.30 11.89
N LYS A 64 1.75 -23.76 10.74
CA LYS A 64 2.67 -23.30 9.70
C LYS A 64 3.44 -22.07 10.18
N ALA A 65 2.78 -21.12 10.83
CA ALA A 65 3.42 -19.91 11.31
C ALA A 65 4.58 -20.20 12.27
N VAL A 66 4.40 -21.13 13.22
CA VAL A 66 5.47 -21.58 14.14
C VAL A 66 6.75 -22.05 13.41
N LYS A 67 6.60 -22.56 12.19
CA LYS A 67 7.70 -23.15 11.41
C LYS A 67 8.27 -22.19 10.38
N ASP A 68 7.58 -21.10 10.05
CA ASP A 68 7.93 -20.17 8.97
C ASP A 68 8.21 -18.76 9.51
N TYR A 69 9.50 -18.48 9.73
CA TYR A 69 9.98 -17.20 10.26
C TYR A 69 9.88 -16.04 9.27
N ASN A 70 9.53 -16.32 8.01
CA ASN A 70 9.49 -15.32 6.95
C ASN A 70 8.10 -14.66 6.84
N LEU A 71 7.13 -15.13 7.62
CA LEU A 71 5.80 -14.53 7.65
C LEU A 71 5.83 -13.09 8.16
N PRO A 72 4.96 -12.20 7.63
CA PRO A 72 4.88 -10.81 8.09
C PRO A 72 4.71 -10.70 9.60
N LEU A 73 3.91 -11.57 10.23
CA LEU A 73 3.66 -11.57 11.67
C LEU A 73 4.93 -11.50 12.53
N TYR A 74 5.99 -12.24 12.17
CA TYR A 74 7.27 -12.22 12.89
C TYR A 74 7.99 -10.88 12.72
N THR A 75 7.94 -10.30 11.52
CA THR A 75 8.52 -8.99 11.23
C THR A 75 7.81 -7.90 12.03
N TYR A 76 6.48 -7.88 12.01
CA TYR A 76 5.66 -6.92 12.77
C TYR A 76 5.91 -7.03 14.28
N THR A 77 5.91 -8.26 14.81
CA THR A 77 6.20 -8.51 16.22
C THR A 77 7.59 -8.03 16.61
N SER A 78 8.60 -8.37 15.81
CA SER A 78 9.98 -7.97 16.05
C SER A 78 10.14 -6.44 16.07
N VAL A 79 9.45 -5.76 15.16
CA VAL A 79 9.42 -4.29 15.08
C VAL A 79 8.74 -3.69 16.32
N LEU A 80 7.53 -4.11 16.67
CA LEU A 80 6.79 -3.57 17.83
C LEU A 80 7.61 -3.68 19.13
N LEU A 81 8.13 -4.87 19.42
CA LEU A 81 8.96 -5.11 20.61
C LEU A 81 10.23 -4.25 20.61
N SER A 82 10.84 -4.02 19.43
CA SER A 82 12.04 -3.18 19.33
C SER A 82 11.76 -1.69 19.58
N GLN A 83 10.51 -1.28 19.43
CA GLN A 83 10.04 0.08 19.62
C GLN A 83 9.40 0.29 21.01
N GLY A 84 9.60 -0.66 21.93
CA GLY A 84 9.17 -0.54 23.32
C GLY A 84 7.78 -1.08 23.64
N VAL A 85 7.05 -1.64 22.66
CA VAL A 85 5.78 -2.32 22.93
C VAL A 85 6.07 -3.56 23.79
N THR A 86 5.23 -3.78 24.81
CA THR A 86 5.46 -4.85 25.77
C THR A 86 5.20 -6.25 25.17
N GLU A 87 5.83 -7.27 25.74
CA GLU A 87 5.57 -8.67 25.34
C GLU A 87 4.11 -9.08 25.57
N ASP A 88 3.47 -8.52 26.60
CA ASP A 88 2.05 -8.74 26.91
C ASP A 88 1.15 -8.16 25.81
N THR A 89 1.38 -6.90 25.40
CA THR A 89 0.62 -6.25 24.32
C THR A 89 0.75 -6.99 23.00
N VAL A 90 1.96 -7.45 22.66
CA VAL A 90 2.19 -8.25 21.45
C VAL A 90 1.51 -9.62 21.54
N THR A 91 1.52 -10.26 22.71
CA THR A 91 0.82 -11.54 22.91
C THR A 91 -0.69 -11.36 22.72
N LYS A 92 -1.27 -10.29 23.30
CA LYS A 92 -2.68 -9.92 23.10
C LYS A 92 -3.02 -9.66 21.64
N LEU A 93 -2.13 -8.99 20.90
CA LEU A 93 -2.29 -8.77 19.47
C LEU A 93 -2.36 -10.09 18.70
N ASN A 94 -1.48 -11.04 18.98
CA ASN A 94 -1.47 -12.33 18.31
C ASN A 94 -2.69 -13.19 18.69
N ASP A 95 -3.08 -13.18 19.96
CA ASP A 95 -4.30 -13.85 20.43
C ASP A 95 -5.54 -13.27 19.77
N LEU A 96 -5.59 -11.95 19.58
CA LEU A 96 -6.67 -11.28 18.87
C LEU A 96 -6.73 -11.72 17.41
N LEU A 97 -5.60 -11.85 16.70
CA LEU A 97 -5.59 -12.39 15.33
C LEU A 97 -6.17 -13.81 15.26
N LEU A 98 -5.80 -14.67 16.22
CA LEU A 98 -6.33 -16.02 16.36
C LEU A 98 -7.85 -16.00 16.59
N ASN A 99 -8.31 -15.18 17.54
CA ASN A 99 -9.73 -15.05 17.88
C ASN A 99 -10.58 -14.46 16.74
N LEU A 100 -10.00 -13.54 15.98
CA LEU A 100 -10.60 -12.96 14.76
C LEU A 100 -10.56 -13.91 13.57
N LYS A 101 -10.02 -15.13 13.74
CA LYS A 101 -9.97 -16.16 12.69
C LYS A 101 -9.16 -15.72 11.47
N ILE A 102 -8.12 -14.91 11.68
CA ILE A 102 -7.23 -14.42 10.62
C ILE A 102 -6.23 -15.52 10.25
N ASP A 103 -6.12 -15.81 8.94
CA ASP A 103 -5.09 -16.69 8.41
C ASP A 103 -3.71 -16.00 8.48
N VAL A 104 -2.95 -16.34 9.51
CA VAL A 104 -1.61 -15.77 9.72
C VAL A 104 -0.56 -16.30 8.74
N SER A 105 -0.87 -17.39 8.04
CA SER A 105 -0.01 -17.98 7.02
C SER A 105 -0.18 -17.33 5.65
N ASP A 106 -1.27 -16.59 5.44
CA ASP A 106 -1.44 -15.67 4.31
C ASP A 106 -0.75 -14.33 4.64
N PRO A 107 0.30 -13.94 3.88
CA PRO A 107 0.96 -12.65 4.05
C PRO A 107 0.02 -11.46 3.88
N HIS A 108 -1.08 -11.59 3.13
CA HIS A 108 -2.05 -10.51 2.99
C HIS A 108 -2.85 -10.29 4.26
N ALA A 109 -3.59 -11.33 4.66
CA ALA A 109 -4.51 -11.27 5.79
C ALA A 109 -3.75 -10.90 7.07
N SER A 110 -2.59 -11.52 7.32
CA SER A 110 -1.76 -11.13 8.46
C SER A 110 -1.33 -9.66 8.41
N SER A 111 -0.77 -9.20 7.29
CA SER A 111 -0.16 -7.86 7.18
C SER A 111 -1.20 -6.73 7.11
N SER A 112 -2.31 -6.94 6.41
CA SER A 112 -3.42 -5.97 6.29
C SER A 112 -4.11 -5.79 7.63
N GLU A 113 -4.46 -6.87 8.30
CA GLU A 113 -5.26 -6.84 9.50
C GLU A 113 -4.42 -6.38 10.70
N LEU A 114 -3.17 -6.82 10.81
CA LEU A 114 -2.21 -6.27 11.80
C LEU A 114 -2.06 -4.76 11.66
N SER A 115 -1.89 -4.27 10.43
CA SER A 115 -1.75 -2.83 10.19
C SER A 115 -3.00 -2.06 10.62
N VAL A 116 -4.18 -2.61 10.40
CA VAL A 116 -5.47 -2.02 10.81
C VAL A 116 -5.62 -2.04 12.33
N ILE A 117 -5.35 -3.18 12.98
CA ILE A 117 -5.42 -3.33 14.43
C ILE A 117 -4.44 -2.38 15.13
N ILE A 118 -3.14 -2.45 14.80
CA ILE A 118 -2.11 -1.59 15.39
C ILE A 118 -2.45 -0.11 15.18
N GLY A 119 -2.90 0.21 13.97
CA GLY A 119 -3.07 1.58 13.52
C GLY A 119 -4.29 2.31 14.05
N TYR A 120 -5.45 1.68 14.05
CA TYR A 120 -6.73 2.38 14.26
C TYR A 120 -7.56 1.83 15.40
N LEU A 121 -7.23 0.63 15.88
CA LEU A 121 -8.10 -0.13 16.76
C LEU A 121 -7.38 -0.61 18.02
N SER A 122 -6.10 -0.27 18.15
CA SER A 122 -5.23 -0.79 19.19
C SER A 122 -5.68 -0.32 20.56
N LYS A 123 -6.13 0.94 20.67
CA LYS A 123 -6.68 1.47 21.92
C LYS A 123 -7.92 0.67 22.37
N GLU A 124 -8.83 0.40 21.44
CA GLU A 124 -10.09 -0.30 21.71
C GLU A 124 -9.91 -1.80 21.95
N LEU A 125 -8.96 -2.44 21.25
CA LEU A 125 -8.80 -3.90 21.28
C LEU A 125 -7.70 -4.38 22.23
N LEU A 126 -6.69 -3.56 22.48
CA LEU A 126 -5.50 -3.93 23.26
C LEU A 126 -5.36 -3.09 24.54
N ASN A 127 -6.24 -2.10 24.75
CA ASN A 127 -6.13 -1.09 25.83
C ASN A 127 -4.83 -0.28 25.78
N GLU A 128 -4.18 -0.22 24.62
CA GLU A 128 -2.94 0.52 24.40
C GLU A 128 -3.01 1.23 23.05
N ASP A 129 -2.78 2.53 23.04
CA ASP A 129 -2.82 3.33 21.81
C ASP A 129 -1.51 3.15 21.01
N LEU A 130 -1.51 2.12 20.17
CA LEU A 130 -0.41 1.84 19.24
C LEU A 130 -0.54 2.66 17.95
N SER A 131 -1.50 3.59 17.85
CA SER A 131 -1.67 4.37 16.64
C SER A 131 -0.45 5.23 16.35
N SER A 132 0.35 5.63 17.35
CA SER A 132 1.62 6.35 17.17
C SER A 132 2.58 5.67 16.18
N TYR A 133 2.58 4.33 16.13
CA TYR A 133 3.38 3.54 15.19
C TYR A 133 2.88 3.62 13.73
N ARG A 134 1.65 4.12 13.54
CA ARG A 134 1.05 4.44 12.24
C ARG A 134 0.88 5.95 12.04
N ARG A 135 0.84 6.78 13.09
CA ARG A 135 0.74 8.25 13.02
C ARG A 135 1.90 8.86 12.25
N THR A 136 3.06 8.21 12.20
CA THR A 136 4.15 8.56 11.27
C THR A 136 3.70 8.68 9.79
N VAL A 137 2.63 7.96 9.42
CA VAL A 137 1.97 7.97 8.11
C VAL A 137 0.73 8.87 8.08
N ASP A 138 0.04 8.95 9.20
CA ASP A 138 -1.33 9.48 9.31
C ASP A 138 -1.42 10.73 10.22
N GLU A 139 -0.31 11.46 10.46
CA GLU A 139 -0.03 12.35 11.62
C GLU A 139 -1.00 13.52 11.91
N ILE A 140 -2.13 13.68 11.22
CA ILE A 140 -2.99 14.86 11.40
C ILE A 140 -4.48 14.47 11.35
N GLU A 141 -5.17 14.61 12.48
CA GLU A 141 -6.64 14.63 12.56
C GLU A 141 -7.21 15.69 11.61
N CYS A 142 -8.34 15.40 10.97
CA CYS A 142 -8.94 16.30 10.00
C CYS A 142 -9.59 17.52 10.65
N ASP A 143 -8.81 18.60 10.82
CA ASP A 143 -9.37 19.94 10.77
C ASP A 143 -9.65 20.30 9.31
N TYR A 144 -10.93 20.25 8.94
CA TYR A 144 -11.42 20.59 7.60
C TYR A 144 -11.39 22.11 7.33
N GLU A 145 -11.02 22.90 8.33
CA GLU A 145 -10.93 24.36 8.31
C GLU A 145 -9.47 24.81 8.34
N ILE A 146 -8.74 24.62 7.23
CA ILE A 146 -7.50 25.38 7.03
C ILE A 146 -7.72 26.32 5.84
N ASP A 147 -8.20 27.52 6.14
CA ASP A 147 -8.14 28.68 5.26
C ASP A 147 -6.66 29.08 5.13
N THR A 148 -5.91 28.34 4.31
CA THR A 148 -4.47 28.61 4.08
C THR A 148 -4.31 29.83 3.18
N LYS A 149 -4.54 31.03 3.74
CA LYS A 149 -4.09 32.30 3.17
C LYS A 149 -2.56 32.47 3.25
N GLU A 150 -1.85 31.56 3.90
CA GLU A 150 -0.39 31.54 3.95
C GLU A 150 0.24 30.89 2.69
N PRO A 151 1.45 31.31 2.29
CA PRO A 151 2.19 30.72 1.17
C PRO A 151 2.80 29.35 1.56
N LEU A 152 1.96 28.38 1.93
CA LEU A 152 2.33 27.09 2.52
C LEU A 152 2.80 26.02 1.52
N CYS A 153 2.77 26.29 0.21
CA CYS A 153 3.11 25.29 -0.82
C CYS A 153 4.49 25.48 -1.46
N LYS A 154 5.45 26.13 -0.78
CA LYS A 154 6.85 25.95 -1.20
C LYS A 154 7.21 24.49 -0.88
N ILE A 155 7.47 23.68 -1.91
CA ILE A 155 8.09 22.36 -1.79
C ILE A 155 9.20 22.49 -0.73
N PRO A 156 9.26 21.60 0.29
CA PRO A 156 10.27 21.69 1.34
C PRO A 156 11.62 21.92 0.67
N LYS A 157 12.25 23.09 0.91
CA LYS A 157 13.50 23.49 0.24
C LYS A 157 14.66 22.53 0.55
N THR A 158 14.47 21.65 1.52
CA THR A 158 15.46 20.77 2.09
C THR A 158 15.69 19.56 1.19
N LYS A 159 16.92 19.47 0.67
CA LYS A 159 17.59 18.25 0.23
C LYS A 159 17.29 17.13 1.25
N TYR A 160 16.29 16.27 1.05
CA TYR A 160 15.93 15.18 1.98
C TYR A 160 17.19 14.47 2.51
N THR A 161 17.65 14.77 3.73
CA THR A 161 18.98 14.34 4.14
C THR A 161 18.82 12.95 4.74
N TYR A 162 18.90 11.91 3.92
CA TYR A 162 19.07 10.57 4.45
C TYR A 162 20.28 10.58 5.40
N SER A 163 20.01 10.27 6.65
CA SER A 163 20.97 10.35 7.74
C SER A 163 21.09 8.97 8.38
N ARG A 164 22.27 8.65 8.91
CA ARG A 164 22.46 7.41 9.68
C ARG A 164 21.67 7.41 11.01
N ASN A 165 21.25 8.58 11.47
CA ASN A 165 20.30 8.72 12.57
C ASN A 165 18.88 8.46 12.05
N PHE A 166 18.24 7.43 12.63
CA PHE A 166 16.84 7.06 12.37
C PHE A 166 15.89 8.23 12.64
N GLU A 167 16.07 8.96 13.74
CA GLU A 167 15.24 10.11 14.11
C GLU A 167 15.26 11.20 13.04
N ARG A 168 16.43 11.54 12.50
CA ARG A 168 16.53 12.53 11.41
C ARG A 168 15.88 12.05 10.11
N THR A 169 15.94 10.76 9.82
CA THR A 169 15.27 10.17 8.65
C THR A 169 13.76 10.14 8.86
N TYR A 170 13.31 9.85 10.08
CA TYR A 170 11.93 9.93 10.52
C TYR A 170 11.40 11.37 10.41
N GLU A 171 12.11 12.35 10.97
CA GLU A 171 11.77 13.78 10.88
C GLU A 171 11.62 14.21 9.41
N SER A 172 12.54 13.79 8.54
CA SER A 172 12.45 14.07 7.11
C SER A 172 11.21 13.48 6.44
N ILE A 173 10.73 12.32 6.91
CA ILE A 173 9.50 11.67 6.42
C ILE A 173 8.28 12.39 6.96
N SER A 174 8.24 12.70 8.25
CA SER A 174 7.15 13.46 8.85
C SER A 174 7.00 14.82 8.19
N GLU A 175 8.10 15.53 7.91
CA GLU A 175 8.08 16.78 7.15
C GLU A 175 7.50 16.60 5.74
N LEU A 176 7.93 15.56 5.02
CA LEU A 176 7.39 15.22 3.69
C LEU A 176 5.89 14.94 3.77
N ARG A 177 5.43 14.08 4.68
CA ARG A 177 4.02 13.72 4.83
C ARG A 177 3.14 14.91 5.21
N ARG A 178 3.61 15.78 6.11
CA ARG A 178 2.92 17.03 6.45
C ARG A 178 2.78 17.92 5.21
N TRP A 179 3.87 18.11 4.46
CA TRP A 179 3.82 18.88 3.21
C TRP A 179 2.88 18.25 2.18
N GLU A 180 2.94 16.94 1.97
CA GLU A 180 2.07 16.22 1.04
C GLU A 180 0.60 16.45 1.37
N ARG A 181 0.22 16.36 2.66
CA ARG A 181 -1.13 16.67 3.12
C ARG A 181 -1.55 18.11 2.77
N PHE A 182 -0.74 19.10 3.15
CA PHE A 182 -1.04 20.50 2.84
C PHE A 182 -1.18 20.74 1.34
N TYR A 183 -0.32 20.08 0.55
CA TYR A 183 -0.36 20.18 -0.90
C TYR A 183 -1.58 19.49 -1.50
N ILE A 184 -2.00 18.33 -0.97
CA ILE A 184 -3.25 17.64 -1.35
C ILE A 184 -4.48 18.50 -1.07
N LEU A 185 -4.49 19.27 0.04
CA LEU A 185 -5.62 20.11 0.44
C LEU A 185 -5.58 21.52 -0.15
N SER A 186 -4.52 21.88 -0.87
CA SER A 186 -4.38 23.18 -1.51
C SER A 186 -5.38 23.39 -2.67
N ASN A 187 -5.53 24.63 -3.11
CA ASN A 187 -6.35 25.00 -4.28
C ASN A 187 -5.60 24.83 -5.61
N ASN A 188 -4.45 24.15 -5.62
CA ASN A 188 -3.73 23.86 -6.87
C ASN A 188 -4.56 22.92 -7.77
N TYR A 189 -4.27 22.92 -9.07
CA TYR A 189 -4.97 22.04 -10.00
C TYR A 189 -4.69 20.56 -9.68
N TYR A 190 -5.72 19.72 -9.65
CA TYR A 190 -5.63 18.32 -9.18
C TYR A 190 -4.51 17.50 -9.87
N SER A 191 -4.26 17.77 -11.15
CA SER A 191 -3.24 17.07 -11.94
C SER A 191 -1.83 17.46 -11.48
N ASP A 192 -1.59 18.74 -11.20
CA ASP A 192 -0.32 19.24 -10.69
C ASP A 192 -0.08 18.79 -9.26
N ILE A 193 -1.15 18.65 -8.48
CA ILE A 193 -1.09 18.03 -7.16
C ILE A 193 -0.55 16.60 -7.28
N SER A 194 -1.25 15.72 -8.00
CA SER A 194 -0.88 14.32 -8.12
C SER A 194 0.50 14.10 -8.75
N ARG A 195 0.83 14.86 -9.80
CA ARG A 195 2.13 14.75 -10.48
C ARG A 195 3.28 15.11 -9.54
N THR A 196 3.14 16.20 -8.78
CA THR A 196 4.19 16.64 -7.86
C THR A 196 4.34 15.67 -6.70
N LEU A 197 3.24 15.23 -6.08
CA LEU A 197 3.29 14.23 -5.01
C LEU A 197 3.97 12.93 -5.46
N LEU A 198 3.62 12.43 -6.66
CA LEU A 198 4.26 11.23 -7.21
C LEU A 198 5.77 11.42 -7.39
N ARG A 199 6.18 12.56 -7.94
CA ARG A 199 7.60 12.88 -8.16
C ARG A 199 8.37 12.96 -6.85
N GLU A 200 7.85 13.67 -5.86
CA GLU A 200 8.52 13.88 -4.57
C GLU A 200 8.60 12.58 -3.77
N ASN A 201 7.48 11.85 -3.61
CA ASN A 201 7.46 10.55 -2.92
C ASN A 201 8.42 9.54 -3.57
N ASN A 202 8.43 9.45 -4.91
CA ASN A 202 9.33 8.55 -5.63
C ASN A 202 10.80 8.93 -5.45
N THR A 203 11.10 10.23 -5.46
CA THR A 203 12.46 10.74 -5.24
C THR A 203 12.93 10.37 -3.83
N PHE A 204 12.06 10.55 -2.84
CA PHE A 204 12.32 10.23 -1.46
C PHE A 204 12.53 8.71 -1.25
N VAL A 205 11.56 7.89 -1.64
CA VAL A 205 11.59 6.42 -1.50
C VAL A 205 12.81 5.84 -2.21
N ARG A 206 13.12 6.29 -3.43
CA ARG A 206 14.31 5.88 -4.17
C ARG A 206 15.60 6.17 -3.41
N LYS A 207 15.69 7.33 -2.73
CA LYS A 207 16.87 7.72 -1.96
C LYS A 207 17.03 6.85 -0.71
N VAL A 208 15.96 6.62 0.04
CA VAL A 208 15.95 5.73 1.21
C VAL A 208 16.38 4.33 0.81
N LEU A 209 15.69 3.73 -0.17
CA LEU A 209 15.93 2.35 -0.61
C LEU A 209 17.36 2.15 -1.14
N ARG A 210 17.90 3.10 -1.94
CA ARG A 210 19.29 3.02 -2.42
C ARG A 210 20.33 2.99 -1.31
N ASN A 211 20.12 3.78 -0.26
CA ASN A 211 21.07 3.85 0.84
C ASN A 211 20.94 2.64 1.76
N GLU A 212 19.70 2.23 2.05
CA GLU A 212 19.43 1.06 2.89
C GLU A 212 19.89 -0.24 2.23
N LEU A 213 19.66 -0.41 0.93
CA LEU A 213 20.06 -1.63 0.23
C LEU A 213 21.57 -1.88 0.31
N LYS A 214 22.40 -0.84 0.19
CA LYS A 214 23.86 -0.95 0.37
C LYS A 214 24.24 -1.40 1.79
N ARG A 215 23.51 -0.92 2.80
CA ARG A 215 23.73 -1.29 4.21
C ARG A 215 23.32 -2.73 4.48
N ILE A 216 22.16 -3.13 3.98
CA ILE A 216 21.64 -4.50 4.05
C ILE A 216 22.64 -5.45 3.40
N TRP A 217 23.15 -5.13 2.22
CA TRP A 217 24.15 -5.96 1.53
C TRP A 217 25.41 -6.16 2.37
N GLY A 218 25.93 -5.10 3.00
CA GLY A 218 27.05 -5.20 3.92
C GLY A 218 26.78 -6.16 5.09
N ARG A 219 25.61 -6.03 5.74
CA ARG A 219 25.20 -6.91 6.87
C ARG A 219 25.04 -8.36 6.45
N LEU A 220 24.41 -8.57 5.30
CA LEU A 220 24.15 -9.89 4.74
C LEU A 220 25.37 -10.49 4.02
N LYS A 221 26.54 -9.83 4.05
CA LYS A 221 27.77 -10.26 3.38
C LYS A 221 27.56 -10.50 1.87
N ILE A 222 26.76 -9.67 1.22
CA ILE A 222 26.56 -9.68 -0.23
C ILE A 222 27.69 -8.85 -0.87
N PRO A 223 28.39 -9.36 -1.90
CA PRO A 223 29.45 -8.61 -2.57
C PRO A 223 28.95 -7.27 -3.13
N LYS A 224 29.75 -6.20 -2.97
CA LYS A 224 29.40 -4.86 -3.50
C LYS A 224 29.26 -4.84 -5.02
N SER A 225 29.82 -5.80 -5.73
CA SER A 225 29.74 -5.98 -7.19
C SER A 225 28.49 -6.75 -7.64
N ALA A 226 27.68 -7.27 -6.72
CA ALA A 226 26.49 -8.03 -7.09
C ALA A 226 25.50 -7.18 -7.89
N LYS A 227 24.79 -7.82 -8.80
CA LYS A 227 23.76 -7.18 -9.63
C LYS A 227 22.40 -7.30 -8.95
N ALA A 228 21.62 -6.23 -9.00
CA ALA A 228 20.24 -6.28 -8.53
C ALA A 228 19.37 -5.17 -9.14
N VAL A 229 18.08 -5.43 -9.10
CA VAL A 229 17.01 -4.50 -9.41
C VAL A 229 16.00 -4.51 -8.29
N LEU A 230 15.65 -3.32 -7.82
CA LEU A 230 14.50 -3.12 -6.93
C LEU A 230 13.44 -2.34 -7.69
N TYR A 231 12.25 -2.92 -7.83
CA TYR A 231 11.06 -2.31 -8.42
C TYR A 231 10.09 -1.92 -7.32
N PHE A 232 9.45 -0.76 -7.45
CA PHE A 232 8.30 -0.41 -6.62
C PHE A 232 7.20 0.23 -7.47
N ARG A 233 5.95 -0.15 -7.19
CA ARG A 233 4.79 0.25 -7.99
C ARG A 233 4.29 1.65 -7.63
N ASP A 234 4.01 2.45 -8.64
CA ASP A 234 3.50 3.83 -8.51
C ASP A 234 1.97 3.79 -8.41
N LEU A 235 1.42 3.40 -7.26
CA LEU A 235 -0.04 3.35 -7.09
C LEU A 235 -0.61 4.44 -6.19
N LYS A 236 0.15 4.87 -5.18
CA LYS A 236 -0.36 5.74 -4.13
C LYS A 236 0.73 6.73 -3.75
N THR A 237 0.45 8.02 -3.92
CA THR A 237 1.45 9.06 -3.65
C THR A 237 1.50 9.40 -2.17
N TYR A 238 0.36 9.37 -1.48
CA TYR A 238 0.25 9.66 -0.04
C TYR A 238 0.15 8.40 0.85
N ALA A 239 -0.05 7.21 0.27
CA ALA A 239 -0.22 6.02 1.09
C ALA A 239 1.14 5.42 1.49
N GLY A 240 1.25 5.06 2.77
CA GLY A 240 2.41 4.38 3.36
C GLY A 240 2.53 2.89 3.03
N ASP A 241 2.01 2.39 1.90
CA ASP A 241 2.24 1.02 1.42
C ASP A 241 3.11 1.02 0.16
N LEU A 242 4.10 0.12 0.12
CA LEU A 242 5.05 -0.04 -0.96
C LEU A 242 4.95 -1.46 -1.53
N ASP A 243 4.48 -1.57 -2.77
CA ASP A 243 4.50 -2.81 -3.54
C ASP A 243 5.91 -2.99 -4.09
N LEU A 244 6.76 -3.75 -3.39
CA LEU A 244 8.21 -3.76 -3.62
C LEU A 244 8.68 -5.14 -4.09
N PHE A 245 9.26 -5.20 -5.28
CA PHE A 245 9.81 -6.42 -5.87
C PHE A 245 11.34 -6.32 -6.01
N TYR A 246 12.07 -7.37 -5.62
CA TYR A 246 13.53 -7.38 -5.66
C TYR A 246 14.07 -8.59 -6.44
N TRP A 247 14.81 -8.32 -7.51
CA TRP A 247 15.65 -9.28 -8.21
C TRP A 247 17.10 -9.09 -7.76
N GLY A 248 17.68 -10.07 -7.07
CA GLY A 248 19.06 -10.01 -6.62
C GLY A 248 19.41 -11.10 -5.62
N PRO A 249 20.65 -11.15 -5.12
CA PRO A 249 21.09 -12.17 -4.16
C PRO A 249 20.38 -12.02 -2.81
N LYS A 250 20.16 -13.16 -2.14
CA LYS A 250 19.54 -13.26 -0.81
C LYS A 250 18.23 -12.50 -0.70
N ARG A 251 17.40 -12.58 -1.75
CA ARG A 251 16.13 -11.86 -1.93
C ARG A 251 15.28 -11.78 -0.66
N GLU A 252 14.92 -12.93 -0.11
CA GLU A 252 14.06 -13.02 1.08
C GLU A 252 14.64 -12.25 2.27
N ALA A 253 15.91 -12.50 2.60
CA ALA A 253 16.60 -11.78 3.67
C ALA A 253 16.69 -10.26 3.42
N VAL A 254 16.86 -9.85 2.16
CA VAL A 254 16.87 -8.42 1.79
C VAL A 254 15.49 -7.80 1.99
N LEU A 255 14.41 -8.45 1.56
CA LEU A 255 13.04 -7.96 1.72
C LEU A 255 12.65 -7.87 3.20
N ILE A 256 13.00 -8.87 4.01
CA ILE A 256 12.77 -8.83 5.47
C ILE A 256 13.49 -7.65 6.12
N GLU A 257 14.77 -7.44 5.78
CA GLU A 257 15.52 -6.29 6.31
C GLU A 257 14.92 -4.96 5.85
N LEU A 258 14.50 -4.84 4.59
CA LEU A 258 13.79 -3.66 4.10
C LEU A 258 12.51 -3.40 4.89
N SER A 259 11.68 -4.43 5.15
CA SER A 259 10.46 -4.28 5.95
C SER A 259 10.75 -3.78 7.36
N ARG A 260 11.78 -4.33 8.02
CA ARG A 260 12.21 -3.90 9.36
C ARG A 260 12.64 -2.44 9.43
N ILE A 261 13.14 -1.88 8.32
CA ILE A 261 13.61 -0.50 8.24
C ILE A 261 12.48 0.44 7.85
N LEU A 262 11.68 0.04 6.87
CA LEU A 262 10.62 0.85 6.29
C LEU A 262 9.41 0.95 7.21
N MET A 263 9.06 -0.12 7.93
CA MET A 263 7.88 -0.15 8.79
C MET A 263 7.94 0.88 9.94
N PRO A 264 9.04 1.03 10.69
CA PRO A 264 9.18 2.12 11.68
C PRO A 264 9.13 3.52 11.05
N LEU A 265 9.45 3.64 9.76
CA LEU A 265 9.35 4.88 8.98
C LEU A 265 7.94 5.10 8.41
N GLY A 266 6.97 4.26 8.77
CA GLY A 266 5.59 4.34 8.29
C GLY A 266 5.35 3.69 6.92
N TYR A 267 6.32 2.97 6.36
CA TYR A 267 6.15 2.25 5.10
C TYR A 267 5.93 0.76 5.34
N LYS A 268 4.78 0.27 4.92
CA LYS A 268 4.44 -1.16 4.90
C LYS A 268 4.84 -1.75 3.55
N ILE A 269 5.61 -2.84 3.55
CA ILE A 269 5.83 -3.62 2.32
C ILE A 269 4.65 -4.56 2.09
N ASP A 270 4.07 -4.54 0.89
CA ASP A 270 3.04 -5.52 0.51
C ASP A 270 3.68 -6.85 0.09
N HIS A 271 3.86 -7.73 1.09
CA HIS A 271 4.39 -9.07 0.89
C HIS A 271 3.45 -9.95 0.05
N ARG A 272 2.13 -9.75 0.07
CA ARG A 272 1.20 -10.58 -0.72
C ARG A 272 1.43 -10.38 -2.20
N SER A 273 1.39 -9.12 -2.64
CA SER A 273 1.51 -8.80 -4.06
C SER A 273 2.85 -9.30 -4.59
N THR A 274 3.90 -9.22 -3.77
CA THR A 274 5.23 -9.75 -4.09
C THR A 274 5.23 -11.28 -4.19
N SER A 275 4.72 -12.00 -3.20
CA SER A 275 4.67 -13.48 -3.20
C SER A 275 3.74 -14.05 -4.28
N LEU A 276 2.65 -13.34 -4.61
CA LEU A 276 1.77 -13.72 -5.72
C LEU A 276 2.50 -13.57 -7.06
N VAL A 277 3.18 -12.44 -7.29
CA VAL A 277 4.00 -12.22 -8.49
C VAL A 277 5.12 -13.25 -8.59
N GLU A 278 5.80 -13.56 -7.48
CA GLU A 278 6.81 -14.64 -7.39
C GLU A 278 6.22 -15.98 -7.81
N SER A 279 5.10 -16.39 -7.21
CA SER A 279 4.46 -17.66 -7.51
C SER A 279 4.05 -17.76 -8.98
N ILE A 280 3.61 -16.65 -9.59
CA ILE A 280 3.29 -16.60 -11.02
C ILE A 280 4.55 -16.76 -11.88
N ILE A 281 5.65 -16.08 -11.53
CA ILE A 281 6.93 -16.16 -12.28
C ILE A 281 7.62 -17.52 -12.11
N GLU A 282 7.73 -18.01 -10.88
CA GLU A 282 8.45 -19.24 -10.50
C GLU A 282 7.66 -20.49 -10.85
N GLY A 283 6.32 -20.40 -10.84
CA GLY A 283 5.44 -21.55 -10.92
C GLY A 283 5.60 -22.39 -12.19
N LYS A 284 6.10 -21.86 -13.32
CA LYS A 284 6.13 -22.54 -14.64
C LYS A 284 4.89 -23.40 -14.96
N LEU A 285 3.77 -23.17 -14.28
CA LEU A 285 2.46 -23.66 -14.61
C LEU A 285 2.08 -22.80 -15.80
N GLY A 286 2.05 -23.38 -17.00
CA GLY A 286 1.68 -22.70 -18.24
C GLY A 286 0.22 -22.22 -18.21
N LEU A 287 -0.09 -21.24 -17.37
CA LEU A 287 -1.47 -20.92 -17.05
C LEU A 287 -2.03 -19.98 -18.11
N LYS A 288 -2.98 -20.54 -18.85
CA LYS A 288 -4.08 -19.85 -19.55
C LYS A 288 -4.99 -19.05 -18.61
N ASN A 289 -4.61 -18.85 -17.32
CA ASN A 289 -5.41 -18.12 -16.35
C ASN A 289 -5.29 -16.61 -16.60
N VAL A 290 -6.34 -16.08 -17.20
CA VAL A 290 -6.53 -14.66 -17.55
C VAL A 290 -6.28 -13.74 -16.35
N TYR A 291 -6.82 -14.09 -15.18
CA TYR A 291 -6.79 -13.25 -13.99
C TYR A 291 -5.37 -13.04 -13.49
N LEU A 292 -4.59 -14.13 -13.36
CA LEU A 292 -3.20 -14.05 -12.89
C LEU A 292 -2.28 -13.36 -13.89
N SER A 293 -2.48 -13.59 -15.20
CA SER A 293 -1.74 -12.89 -16.26
C SER A 293 -2.03 -11.38 -16.22
N THR A 294 -3.29 -11.01 -16.08
CA THR A 294 -3.71 -9.60 -15.95
C THR A 294 -3.08 -8.98 -14.71
N TYR A 295 -3.18 -9.65 -13.55
CA TYR A 295 -2.60 -9.17 -12.30
C TYR A 295 -1.09 -8.93 -12.40
N LEU A 296 -0.34 -9.88 -12.97
CA LEU A 296 1.11 -9.75 -13.15
C LEU A 296 1.46 -8.57 -14.07
N TYR A 297 0.71 -8.37 -15.16
CA TYR A 297 0.91 -7.23 -16.05
C TYR A 297 0.63 -5.91 -15.32
N MET A 298 -0.51 -5.81 -14.63
CA MET A 298 -0.91 -4.65 -13.86
C MET A 298 0.07 -4.31 -12.73
N TYR A 299 0.64 -5.33 -12.09
CA TYR A 299 1.61 -5.16 -11.01
C TYR A 299 2.84 -4.41 -11.52
N PHE A 300 3.37 -4.80 -12.68
CA PHE A 300 4.54 -4.12 -13.24
C PHE A 300 4.19 -2.82 -13.98
N PHE A 301 2.95 -2.66 -14.47
CA PHE A 301 2.57 -1.63 -15.46
C PHE A 301 3.09 -0.21 -15.16
N MET A 302 3.15 0.21 -13.89
CA MET A 302 3.54 1.57 -13.51
C MET A 302 4.40 1.52 -12.25
N GLY A 303 5.62 2.01 -12.34
CA GLY A 303 6.51 1.99 -11.18
C GLY A 303 7.89 2.56 -11.45
N ARG A 304 8.77 2.40 -10.47
CA ARG A 304 10.14 2.91 -10.52
C ARG A 304 11.11 1.81 -10.15
N THR A 305 12.30 1.92 -10.72
CA THR A 305 13.34 0.91 -10.56
C THR A 305 14.64 1.52 -10.04
N ILE A 306 15.32 0.76 -9.19
CA ILE A 306 16.66 1.03 -8.70
C ILE A 306 17.56 -0.07 -9.26
N GLU A 307 18.26 0.28 -10.33
CA GLU A 307 19.23 -0.61 -11.00
C GLU A 307 20.62 -0.44 -10.37
N ILE A 308 21.28 -1.55 -10.07
CA ILE A 308 22.57 -1.60 -9.35
C ILE A 308 23.58 -2.40 -10.18
N ASN A 309 24.80 -1.87 -10.30
CA ASN A 309 25.95 -2.52 -10.95
C ASN A 309 25.66 -3.02 -12.38
N GLY A 310 24.91 -2.23 -13.16
CA GLY A 310 24.59 -2.53 -14.55
C GLY A 310 23.55 -3.64 -14.72
N ASP A 311 22.79 -3.99 -13.67
CA ASP A 311 21.58 -4.79 -13.83
C ASP A 311 20.47 -3.99 -14.52
N SER A 312 19.44 -4.67 -15.06
CA SER A 312 18.35 -3.99 -15.77
C SER A 312 16.99 -4.61 -15.47
N PHE A 313 16.03 -3.77 -15.09
CA PHE A 313 14.65 -4.19 -14.91
C PHE A 313 14.08 -4.79 -16.20
N VAL A 314 14.33 -4.13 -17.33
CA VAL A 314 13.80 -4.54 -18.63
C VAL A 314 14.31 -5.94 -18.99
N LYS A 315 15.56 -6.26 -18.65
CA LYS A 315 16.12 -7.60 -18.84
C LYS A 315 15.37 -8.63 -18.00
N HIS A 316 15.27 -8.43 -16.68
CA HIS A 316 14.57 -9.35 -15.78
C HIS A 316 13.10 -9.54 -16.14
N TYR A 317 12.41 -8.46 -16.49
CA TYR A 317 11.02 -8.52 -16.90
C TYR A 317 10.85 -9.30 -18.22
N LYS A 318 11.74 -9.11 -19.20
CA LYS A 318 11.70 -9.90 -20.45
C LYS A 318 12.03 -11.37 -20.26
N GLU A 319 12.98 -11.68 -19.37
CA GLU A 319 13.45 -13.05 -19.15
C GLU A 319 12.50 -13.86 -18.26
N ASN A 320 11.85 -13.22 -17.27
CA ASN A 320 11.07 -13.91 -16.25
C ASN A 320 9.60 -13.48 -16.22
N GLY A 321 9.31 -12.20 -16.42
CA GLY A 321 7.95 -11.65 -16.35
C GLY A 321 7.13 -11.95 -17.61
N LEU A 322 7.62 -11.55 -18.79
CA LEU A 322 6.93 -11.75 -20.07
C LEU A 322 6.61 -13.22 -20.37
N PRO A 323 7.50 -14.20 -20.12
CA PRO A 323 7.18 -15.60 -20.37
C PRO A 323 6.08 -16.16 -19.45
N ALA A 324 5.87 -15.53 -18.28
CA ALA A 324 4.79 -15.87 -17.36
C ALA A 324 3.45 -15.18 -17.72
N LEU A 325 3.42 -14.33 -18.75
CA LEU A 325 2.23 -13.61 -19.21
C LEU A 325 1.67 -14.24 -20.48
N SER A 326 0.40 -14.66 -20.47
CA SER A 326 -0.32 -15.07 -21.68
C SER A 326 -1.28 -13.98 -22.14
N LEU A 327 -0.74 -12.86 -22.65
CA LEU A 327 -1.53 -11.67 -23.00
C LEU A 327 -2.55 -11.95 -24.11
N VAL A 328 -2.21 -12.77 -25.10
CA VAL A 328 -3.11 -13.13 -26.21
C VAL A 328 -4.30 -13.96 -25.73
N VAL A 329 -4.10 -14.81 -24.72
CA VAL A 329 -5.18 -15.62 -24.13
C VAL A 329 -5.98 -14.83 -23.10
N ALA A 330 -5.33 -13.93 -22.37
CA ALA A 330 -5.97 -13.11 -21.34
C ALA A 330 -6.81 -11.96 -21.91
N TRP A 331 -6.40 -11.40 -23.05
CA TRP A 331 -7.00 -10.18 -23.57
C TRP A 331 -8.50 -10.28 -23.86
N PRO A 332 -9.06 -11.35 -24.49
CA PRO A 332 -10.49 -11.43 -24.76
C PRO A 332 -11.37 -11.37 -23.51
N SER A 333 -11.01 -12.14 -22.48
CA SER A 333 -11.75 -12.15 -21.21
C SER A 333 -11.55 -10.85 -20.43
N LEU A 334 -10.34 -10.27 -20.48
CA LEU A 334 -10.08 -8.98 -19.85
C LEU A 334 -10.84 -7.84 -20.54
N TYR A 335 -10.97 -7.91 -21.87
CA TYR A 335 -11.74 -6.97 -22.67
C TYR A 335 -13.22 -7.01 -22.27
N MET A 336 -13.83 -8.20 -22.19
CA MET A 336 -15.21 -8.37 -21.74
C MET A 336 -15.43 -7.86 -20.32
N TRP A 337 -14.57 -8.30 -19.40
CA TRP A 337 -14.59 -7.80 -18.02
C TRP A 337 -14.45 -6.28 -17.97
N SER A 338 -13.57 -5.68 -18.77
CA SER A 338 -13.36 -4.23 -18.78
C SER A 338 -14.58 -3.47 -19.29
N LEU A 339 -15.32 -4.01 -20.27
CA LEU A 339 -16.58 -3.43 -20.74
C LEU A 339 -17.65 -3.48 -19.64
N GLU A 340 -17.83 -4.64 -19.00
CA GLU A 340 -18.76 -4.78 -17.86
C GLU A 340 -18.40 -3.84 -16.71
N MET A 341 -17.10 -3.67 -16.42
CA MET A 341 -16.63 -2.76 -15.39
C MET A 341 -16.81 -1.28 -15.76
N CYS A 342 -16.86 -0.91 -17.05
CA CYS A 342 -17.24 0.44 -17.44
C CYS A 342 -18.70 0.72 -17.04
N ASP A 343 -19.58 -0.25 -17.26
CA ASP A 343 -21.01 -0.14 -16.94
C ASP A 343 -21.23 -0.17 -15.41
N GLU A 344 -20.48 -1.00 -14.68
CA GLU A 344 -20.47 -1.01 -13.21
C GLU A 344 -19.95 0.32 -12.65
N LEU A 345 -18.89 0.89 -13.22
CA LEU A 345 -18.33 2.17 -12.78
C LEU A 345 -19.34 3.30 -12.90
N GLU A 346 -20.06 3.36 -14.03
CA GLU A 346 -21.11 4.35 -14.26
C GLU A 346 -22.28 4.16 -13.29
N SER A 347 -22.73 2.92 -13.06
CA SER A 347 -23.81 2.58 -12.12
C SER A 347 -23.47 2.87 -10.65
N VAL A 348 -22.24 2.53 -10.24
CA VAL A 348 -21.73 2.76 -8.88
C VAL A 348 -21.71 4.24 -8.54
N TYR A 349 -21.32 5.12 -9.47
CA TYR A 349 -21.21 6.55 -9.17
C TYR A 349 -22.44 7.38 -9.54
N SER A 350 -23.39 6.85 -10.32
CA SER A 350 -24.65 7.54 -10.69
C SER A 350 -25.79 7.38 -9.68
N THR A 351 -25.71 6.39 -8.77
CA THR A 351 -26.83 6.06 -7.88
C THR A 351 -26.71 6.72 -6.50
N SER A 352 -27.83 6.77 -5.78
CA SER A 352 -27.95 7.19 -4.39
C SER A 352 -27.69 6.02 -3.42
N ARG A 353 -26.79 5.07 -3.73
CA ARG A 353 -26.50 4.00 -2.76
C ARG A 353 -25.76 4.60 -1.57
N LYS A 354 -26.09 4.08 -0.39
CA LYS A 354 -25.58 4.58 0.89
C LYS A 354 -24.08 4.29 1.08
N GLN A 355 -23.54 3.31 0.37
CA GLN A 355 -22.17 2.80 0.55
C GLN A 355 -21.65 2.21 -0.77
N TYR A 356 -20.37 2.43 -1.07
CA TYR A 356 -19.72 1.87 -2.26
C TYR A 356 -18.31 1.36 -1.94
N PRO A 357 -17.86 0.24 -2.57
CA PRO A 357 -16.48 -0.20 -2.51
C PRO A 357 -15.63 0.91 -3.11
N GLY A 358 -14.88 1.62 -2.28
CA GLY A 358 -14.42 2.97 -2.59
C GLY A 358 -13.63 3.14 -3.90
N PHE A 359 -13.29 4.39 -4.21
CA PHE A 359 -12.64 4.86 -5.45
C PHE A 359 -11.26 4.23 -5.79
N LYS A 360 -10.84 3.16 -5.09
CA LYS A 360 -9.45 2.70 -5.00
C LYS A 360 -9.04 1.65 -6.00
N ASP A 361 -9.92 0.70 -6.30
CA ASP A 361 -9.54 -0.50 -7.05
C ASP A 361 -10.16 -0.51 -8.44
N LEU A 362 -11.47 -0.28 -8.56
CA LEU A 362 -12.18 -0.46 -9.83
C LEU A 362 -11.68 0.48 -10.95
N SER A 363 -11.69 1.79 -10.71
CA SER A 363 -11.30 2.80 -11.71
C SER A 363 -9.83 2.68 -12.12
N PHE A 364 -8.94 2.38 -11.17
CA PHE A 364 -7.51 2.18 -11.45
C PHE A 364 -7.27 0.87 -12.21
N ARG A 365 -7.95 -0.22 -11.83
CA ARG A 365 -7.84 -1.49 -12.52
C ARG A 365 -8.34 -1.37 -13.97
N LEU A 366 -9.46 -0.68 -14.16
CA LEU A 366 -10.02 -0.41 -15.48
C LEU A 366 -9.08 0.45 -16.34
N LEU A 367 -8.55 1.56 -15.82
CA LEU A 367 -7.54 2.36 -16.51
C LEU A 367 -6.34 1.51 -16.94
N THR A 368 -5.84 0.66 -16.04
CA THR A 368 -4.70 -0.22 -16.34
C THR A 368 -5.03 -1.24 -17.43
N ALA A 369 -6.23 -1.82 -17.41
CA ALA A 369 -6.70 -2.76 -18.43
C ALA A 369 -6.86 -2.09 -19.81
N VAL A 370 -7.39 -0.87 -19.87
CA VAL A 370 -7.47 -0.08 -21.11
C VAL A 370 -6.08 0.17 -21.67
N LEU A 371 -5.15 0.65 -20.84
CA LEU A 371 -3.78 0.94 -21.26
C LEU A 371 -3.04 -0.35 -21.70
N MET A 372 -3.29 -1.48 -21.04
CA MET A 372 -2.82 -2.80 -21.47
C MET A 372 -3.34 -3.17 -22.86
N GLY A 373 -4.64 -2.99 -23.11
CA GLY A 373 -5.25 -3.24 -24.42
C GLY A 373 -4.62 -2.43 -25.54
N LEU A 374 -4.40 -1.14 -25.28
CA LEU A 374 -3.74 -0.24 -26.22
C LEU A 374 -2.27 -0.63 -26.45
N SER A 375 -1.55 -1.05 -25.41
CA SER A 375 -0.17 -1.56 -25.51
C SER A 375 -0.11 -2.78 -26.42
N ILE A 376 -1.00 -3.76 -26.24
CA ILE A 376 -1.06 -4.99 -27.04
C ILE A 376 -1.43 -4.66 -28.48
N ASN A 377 -2.51 -3.90 -28.69
CA ASN A 377 -3.05 -3.63 -30.02
C ASN A 377 -2.08 -2.85 -30.91
N TYR A 378 -1.34 -1.89 -30.33
CA TYR A 378 -0.37 -1.07 -31.07
C TYR A 378 1.08 -1.57 -30.94
N ASN A 379 1.29 -2.73 -30.31
CA ASN A 379 2.61 -3.32 -30.04
C ASN A 379 3.58 -2.31 -29.39
N ILE A 380 3.05 -1.48 -28.48
CA ILE A 380 3.86 -0.52 -27.73
C ILE A 380 4.44 -1.27 -26.54
N PRO A 381 5.78 -1.37 -26.43
CA PRO A 381 6.39 -2.10 -25.33
C PRO A 381 6.06 -1.42 -24.01
N PHE A 382 6.03 -2.22 -22.96
CA PHE A 382 5.91 -1.81 -21.58
C PHE A 382 6.86 -0.64 -21.22
N ILE A 383 6.34 0.39 -20.56
CA ILE A 383 7.10 1.55 -20.08
C ILE A 383 6.71 1.88 -18.64
N LEU A 384 7.72 2.02 -17.79
CA LEU A 384 7.58 2.35 -16.36
C LEU A 384 6.99 3.75 -16.10
N ASP A 385 7.12 4.65 -17.07
CA ASP A 385 6.66 6.03 -17.00
C ASP A 385 5.40 6.25 -17.85
N VAL A 386 4.30 6.63 -17.19
CA VAL A 386 3.00 6.82 -17.84
C VAL A 386 3.00 7.90 -18.91
N GLU A 387 3.74 9.00 -18.71
CA GLU A 387 3.72 10.11 -19.66
C GLU A 387 4.42 9.69 -20.95
N VAL A 388 5.52 8.94 -20.82
CA VAL A 388 6.22 8.35 -21.96
C VAL A 388 5.34 7.32 -22.69
N PHE A 389 4.56 6.52 -21.96
CA PHE A 389 3.61 5.59 -22.57
C PHE A 389 2.51 6.31 -23.34
N LEU A 390 1.88 7.32 -22.74
CA LEU A 390 0.83 8.13 -23.38
C LEU A 390 1.35 8.88 -24.61
N ASP A 391 2.60 9.34 -24.59
CA ASP A 391 3.23 10.00 -25.73
C ASP A 391 3.43 9.04 -26.91
N ARG A 392 3.76 7.78 -26.65
CA ARG A 392 3.85 6.73 -27.68
C ARG A 392 2.49 6.34 -28.26
N LEU A 393 1.40 6.59 -27.55
CA LEU A 393 0.04 6.35 -28.05
C LEU A 393 -0.48 7.46 -28.98
N ARG A 394 0.12 8.66 -28.97
CA ARG A 394 -0.32 9.82 -29.77
C ARG A 394 -0.44 9.56 -31.28
N PRO A 395 0.39 8.73 -31.93
CA PRO A 395 0.23 8.41 -33.34
C PRO A 395 -1.01 7.56 -33.65
N PHE A 396 -1.60 6.90 -32.64
CA PHE A 396 -2.64 5.89 -32.81
C PHE A 396 -4.00 6.29 -32.23
N VAL A 397 -3.99 7.13 -31.20
CA VAL A 397 -5.17 7.51 -30.42
C VAL A 397 -5.37 9.02 -30.51
N ALA A 398 -6.62 9.44 -30.72
CA ALA A 398 -6.99 10.84 -30.83
C ALA A 398 -6.53 11.67 -29.62
N LYS A 399 -6.04 12.89 -29.88
CA LYS A 399 -5.50 13.81 -28.85
C LYS A 399 -6.44 14.02 -27.67
N GLY A 400 -7.75 14.11 -27.92
CA GLY A 400 -8.77 14.23 -26.87
C GLY A 400 -8.78 13.03 -25.92
N LYS A 401 -8.73 11.80 -26.46
CA LYS A 401 -8.72 10.57 -25.65
C LYS A 401 -7.40 10.40 -24.87
N ILE A 402 -6.26 10.76 -25.47
CA ILE A 402 -4.97 10.81 -24.76
C ILE A 402 -5.02 11.76 -23.56
N LYS A 403 -5.62 12.95 -23.75
CA LYS A 403 -5.82 13.91 -22.66
C LYS A 403 -6.66 13.28 -21.54
N ILE A 404 -7.76 12.61 -21.87
CA ILE A 404 -8.62 11.95 -20.87
C ILE A 404 -7.89 10.81 -20.14
N LEU A 405 -7.07 10.00 -20.84
CA LEU A 405 -6.26 8.95 -20.19
C LEU A 405 -5.25 9.55 -19.18
N ARG A 406 -4.61 10.66 -19.55
CA ARG A 406 -3.73 11.41 -18.64
C ARG A 406 -4.51 11.95 -17.44
N ASP A 407 -5.63 12.60 -17.71
CA ASP A 407 -6.50 13.20 -16.68
C ASP A 407 -7.04 12.12 -15.74
N ALA A 408 -7.39 10.92 -16.25
CA ALA A 408 -7.81 9.79 -15.45
C ALA A 408 -6.71 9.27 -14.52
N PHE A 409 -5.47 9.14 -15.01
CA PHE A 409 -4.36 8.69 -14.18
C PHE A 409 -4.13 9.59 -12.96
N TYR A 410 -4.08 10.91 -13.18
CA TYR A 410 -3.88 11.87 -12.10
C TYR A 410 -5.14 12.12 -11.27
N GLY A 411 -6.32 12.13 -11.91
CA GLY A 411 -7.60 12.33 -11.25
C GLY A 411 -7.94 11.21 -10.28
N ILE A 412 -7.79 9.95 -10.71
CA ILE A 412 -7.97 8.78 -9.82
C ILE A 412 -6.97 8.84 -8.66
N SER A 413 -5.71 9.18 -8.91
CA SER A 413 -4.70 9.34 -7.86
C SER A 413 -5.09 10.42 -6.84
N GLN A 414 -5.55 11.59 -7.30
CA GLN A 414 -5.97 12.66 -6.39
C GLN A 414 -7.21 12.28 -5.58
N ILE A 415 -8.19 11.63 -6.20
CA ILE A 415 -9.38 11.15 -5.48
C ILE A 415 -8.97 10.17 -4.37
N ARG A 416 -8.02 9.27 -4.65
CA ARG A 416 -7.47 8.35 -3.63
C ARG A 416 -6.74 9.07 -2.52
N ASN A 417 -5.99 10.14 -2.80
CA ASN A 417 -5.33 10.96 -1.79
C ASN A 417 -6.34 11.69 -0.90
N LEU A 418 -7.34 12.36 -1.49
CA LEU A 418 -8.41 13.03 -0.76
C LEU A 418 -9.23 12.04 0.06
N TYR A 419 -9.51 10.87 -0.49
CA TYR A 419 -10.16 9.79 0.24
C TYR A 419 -9.35 9.36 1.47
N GLN A 420 -8.05 9.13 1.29
CA GLN A 420 -7.14 8.73 2.37
C GLN A 420 -7.14 9.75 3.51
N LEU A 421 -7.18 11.05 3.19
CA LEU A 421 -7.27 12.12 4.17
C LEU A 421 -8.66 12.21 4.82
N THR A 422 -9.72 12.03 4.04
CA THR A 422 -11.09 12.27 4.54
C THR A 422 -11.54 11.17 5.49
N THR A 423 -11.23 9.90 5.20
CA THR A 423 -11.73 8.77 6.00
C THR A 423 -10.79 8.35 7.12
N ASN A 424 -9.52 8.76 7.07
CA ASN A 424 -8.44 8.23 7.91
C ASN A 424 -8.28 6.71 7.87
N ARG A 425 -9.16 5.94 7.20
CA ARG A 425 -9.24 4.49 7.25
C ARG A 425 -9.28 3.95 5.83
N ARG A 426 -8.22 3.20 5.48
CA ARG A 426 -7.99 2.71 4.11
C ARG A 426 -9.04 1.73 3.61
N TRP A 427 -9.76 1.09 4.51
CA TRP A 427 -10.65 -0.03 4.23
C TRP A 427 -12.13 0.36 4.20
N GLU A 428 -12.52 1.49 4.78
CA GLU A 428 -13.94 1.86 4.85
C GLU A 428 -14.57 2.05 3.47
N MET A 429 -15.89 1.87 3.40
CA MET A 429 -16.68 2.25 2.23
C MET A 429 -16.83 3.77 2.17
N VAL A 430 -17.02 4.31 0.97
CA VAL A 430 -17.29 5.75 0.82
C VAL A 430 -18.71 6.02 1.33
N TYR A 431 -18.82 6.79 2.42
CA TYR A 431 -20.10 7.33 2.88
C TYR A 431 -20.44 8.65 2.14
N PRO A 432 -21.73 9.03 2.01
CA PRO A 432 -22.15 10.23 1.30
C PRO A 432 -21.47 11.52 1.80
N GLU A 433 -21.24 11.63 3.11
CA GLU A 433 -20.58 12.75 3.76
C GLU A 433 -19.12 12.87 3.29
N CYS A 434 -18.42 11.73 3.19
CA CYS A 434 -17.05 11.68 2.68
C CYS A 434 -17.01 12.09 1.20
N ALA A 435 -17.95 11.60 0.38
CA ALA A 435 -18.04 11.96 -1.03
C ALA A 435 -18.30 13.47 -1.22
N SER A 436 -19.16 14.07 -0.38
CA SER A 436 -19.43 15.51 -0.38
C SER A 436 -18.18 16.35 -0.08
N ILE A 437 -17.40 15.96 0.94
CA ILE A 437 -16.13 16.62 1.29
C ILE A 437 -15.15 16.53 0.12
N ILE A 438 -14.97 15.35 -0.47
CA ILE A 438 -14.05 15.13 -1.59
C ILE A 438 -14.48 15.97 -2.81
N ASN A 439 -15.77 15.96 -3.17
CA ASN A 439 -16.31 16.77 -4.27
C ASN A 439 -16.06 18.27 -4.06
N ARG A 440 -16.25 18.77 -2.84
CA ARG A 440 -15.97 20.17 -2.49
C ARG A 440 -14.49 20.53 -2.69
N LEU A 441 -13.58 19.63 -2.28
CA LEU A 441 -12.14 19.83 -2.45
C LEU A 441 -11.72 19.75 -3.92
N LEU A 442 -12.23 18.77 -4.66
CA LEU A 442 -12.00 18.64 -6.11
C LEU A 442 -12.45 19.88 -6.89
N LYS A 443 -13.62 20.44 -6.55
CA LYS A 443 -14.12 21.68 -7.16
C LYS A 443 -13.18 22.86 -6.92
N LYS A 444 -12.61 23.00 -5.72
CA LYS A 444 -11.59 24.01 -5.41
C LYS A 444 -10.29 23.80 -6.22
N GLN A 445 -10.03 22.56 -6.63
CA GLN A 445 -8.85 22.15 -7.41
C GLN A 445 -9.10 22.16 -8.93
N GLY A 446 -10.15 22.85 -9.38
CA GLY A 446 -10.51 22.98 -10.79
C GLY A 446 -10.99 21.67 -11.43
N CYS A 447 -11.53 20.75 -10.63
CA CYS A 447 -12.03 19.46 -11.08
C CYS A 447 -13.56 19.38 -10.99
N GLU A 448 -14.15 18.53 -11.82
CA GLU A 448 -15.58 18.20 -11.78
C GLU A 448 -15.89 17.33 -10.56
N SER A 449 -17.18 17.04 -10.33
CA SER A 449 -17.57 16.07 -9.30
C SER A 449 -17.03 14.67 -9.63
N ILE A 450 -16.86 13.82 -8.62
CA ILE A 450 -16.38 12.44 -8.83
C ILE A 450 -17.30 11.68 -9.78
N HIS A 451 -18.62 11.88 -9.67
CA HIS A 451 -19.58 11.26 -10.56
C HIS A 451 -19.31 11.61 -12.03
N GLU A 452 -19.24 12.90 -12.34
CA GLU A 452 -18.97 13.39 -13.70
C GLU A 452 -17.61 12.89 -14.24
N LEU A 453 -16.58 12.89 -13.40
CA LEU A 453 -15.26 12.36 -13.75
C LEU A 453 -15.32 10.87 -14.09
N MET A 454 -15.94 10.07 -13.22
CA MET A 454 -15.98 8.61 -13.39
C MET A 454 -16.85 8.22 -14.58
N THR A 455 -17.98 8.90 -14.81
CA THR A 455 -18.81 8.71 -16.00
C THR A 455 -18.04 9.05 -17.27
N ARG A 456 -17.32 10.20 -17.31
CA ARG A 456 -16.49 10.55 -18.47
C ARG A 456 -15.38 9.53 -18.72
N TYR A 457 -14.73 9.05 -17.65
CA TYR A 457 -13.71 8.01 -17.76
C TYR A 457 -14.29 6.70 -18.27
N ALA A 458 -15.39 6.20 -17.70
CA ALA A 458 -16.09 5.01 -18.14
C ALA A 458 -16.43 5.08 -19.64
N ALA A 459 -17.08 6.17 -20.08
CA ALA A 459 -17.46 6.35 -21.47
C ALA A 459 -16.25 6.35 -22.42
N THR A 460 -15.17 7.06 -22.06
CA THR A 460 -13.95 7.11 -22.88
C THR A 460 -13.20 5.79 -22.90
N PHE A 461 -13.14 5.09 -21.76
CA PHE A 461 -12.52 3.78 -21.65
C PHE A 461 -13.26 2.76 -22.50
N ARG A 462 -14.58 2.75 -22.45
CA ARG A 462 -15.43 1.90 -23.30
C ARG A 462 -15.18 2.16 -24.78
N ASP A 463 -15.19 3.43 -25.19
CA ASP A 463 -14.91 3.82 -26.58
C ASP A 463 -13.48 3.42 -27.03
N LEU A 464 -12.47 3.56 -26.16
CA LEU A 464 -11.11 3.09 -26.44
C LEU A 464 -11.03 1.57 -26.57
N LEU A 465 -11.73 0.83 -25.72
CA LEU A 465 -11.80 -0.63 -25.81
C LEU A 465 -12.41 -1.03 -27.16
N ILE A 466 -13.61 -0.54 -27.47
CA ILE A 466 -14.38 -0.94 -28.67
C ILE A 466 -13.67 -0.50 -29.96
N ASN A 467 -13.24 0.76 -30.02
CA ASN A 467 -12.81 1.37 -31.28
C ASN A 467 -11.29 1.37 -31.48
N CYS A 468 -10.51 1.15 -30.42
CA CYS A 468 -9.04 1.23 -30.49
C CYS A 468 -8.34 -0.07 -30.13
N THR A 469 -9.05 -1.09 -29.65
CA THR A 469 -8.51 -2.46 -29.56
C THR A 469 -9.24 -3.30 -30.61
N LYS A 470 -8.51 -3.89 -31.57
CA LYS A 470 -9.09 -4.65 -32.69
C LYS A 470 -9.68 -5.98 -32.23
N HIS A 471 -10.68 -5.94 -31.37
CA HIS A 471 -11.45 -7.09 -30.93
C HIS A 471 -12.83 -7.04 -31.58
N PRO A 472 -13.33 -8.13 -32.20
CA PRO A 472 -14.70 -8.16 -32.65
C PRO A 472 -15.64 -7.83 -31.48
N GLN A 473 -16.67 -7.04 -31.77
CA GLN A 473 -17.70 -6.74 -30.78
C GLN A 473 -18.25 -8.06 -30.22
N PRO A 474 -18.51 -8.12 -28.90
CA PRO A 474 -19.18 -9.28 -28.36
C PRO A 474 -20.52 -9.43 -29.06
N THR A 475 -20.70 -10.54 -29.75
CA THR A 475 -22.04 -11.04 -30.04
C THR A 475 -22.64 -11.45 -28.70
N ASP A 476 -23.94 -11.24 -28.50
CA ASP A 476 -24.70 -11.44 -27.24
C ASP A 476 -24.60 -12.84 -26.59
N ASN A 477 -23.74 -13.73 -27.08
CA ASN A 477 -23.58 -15.11 -26.64
C ASN A 477 -22.20 -15.42 -26.04
N THR A 478 -21.51 -14.44 -25.46
CA THR A 478 -20.34 -14.74 -24.63
C THR A 478 -20.80 -14.93 -23.19
N GLU A 479 -20.86 -16.19 -22.76
CA GLU A 479 -21.05 -16.55 -21.36
C GLU A 479 -20.14 -15.67 -20.49
N GLY A 480 -20.76 -14.96 -19.55
CA GLY A 480 -20.10 -14.05 -18.63
C GLY A 480 -19.02 -14.76 -17.80
N PRO A 481 -18.30 -14.00 -16.96
CA PRO A 481 -17.21 -14.54 -16.15
C PRO A 481 -17.66 -15.82 -15.43
N SER A 482 -16.92 -16.91 -15.62
CA SER A 482 -17.25 -18.22 -15.06
C SER A 482 -17.49 -18.12 -13.55
N ASP A 483 -18.36 -18.99 -13.03
CA ASP A 483 -18.77 -19.08 -11.62
C ASP A 483 -17.61 -18.89 -10.62
N TYR A 484 -16.39 -19.27 -11.01
CA TYR A 484 -15.15 -19.10 -10.26
C TYR A 484 -14.77 -17.64 -9.90
N GLN A 485 -15.08 -16.65 -10.75
CA GLN A 485 -14.80 -15.24 -10.45
C GLN A 485 -15.85 -14.64 -9.51
N THR A 486 -17.11 -15.05 -9.65
CA THR A 486 -18.18 -14.74 -8.72
C THR A 486 -17.89 -15.37 -7.35
N GLU A 487 -17.42 -16.62 -7.34
CA GLU A 487 -17.05 -17.35 -6.13
C GLU A 487 -15.80 -16.75 -5.46
N ALA A 488 -14.77 -16.34 -6.21
CA ALA A 488 -13.60 -15.65 -5.64
C ALA A 488 -13.91 -14.23 -5.14
N LYS A 489 -14.80 -13.48 -5.82
CA LYS A 489 -15.30 -12.17 -5.37
C LYS A 489 -16.14 -12.32 -4.11
N ASN A 490 -17.00 -13.34 -4.04
CA ASN A 490 -17.81 -13.66 -2.88
C ASN A 490 -16.95 -14.14 -1.71
N ILE A 491 -15.95 -15.00 -1.90
CA ILE A 491 -15.07 -15.45 -0.80
C ILE A 491 -14.30 -14.27 -0.19
N VAL A 492 -13.75 -13.36 -0.99
CA VAL A 492 -13.04 -12.17 -0.49
C VAL A 492 -14.01 -11.17 0.14
N TRP A 493 -15.18 -10.98 -0.46
CA TRP A 493 -16.20 -10.05 0.03
C TRP A 493 -16.87 -10.56 1.31
N ASP A 494 -17.24 -11.84 1.38
CA ASP A 494 -17.81 -12.51 2.54
C ASP A 494 -16.78 -12.64 3.67
N SER A 495 -15.51 -12.91 3.38
CA SER A 495 -14.45 -12.87 4.41
C SER A 495 -14.27 -11.46 4.95
N TYR A 496 -14.30 -10.45 4.08
CA TYR A 496 -14.16 -9.05 4.47
C TYR A 496 -15.37 -8.56 5.27
N GLU A 497 -16.58 -8.87 4.83
CA GLU A 497 -17.83 -8.52 5.49
C GLU A 497 -17.98 -9.29 6.81
N MET A 498 -17.50 -10.54 6.88
CA MET A 498 -17.42 -11.31 8.13
C MET A 498 -16.40 -10.72 9.09
N VAL A 499 -15.20 -10.32 8.63
CA VAL A 499 -14.20 -9.63 9.48
C VAL A 499 -14.78 -8.31 9.98
N VAL A 500 -15.39 -7.49 9.11
CA VAL A 500 -16.04 -6.23 9.51
C VAL A 500 -17.22 -6.47 10.46
N LYS A 501 -18.07 -7.48 10.23
CA LYS A 501 -19.19 -7.82 11.12
C LYS A 501 -18.73 -8.36 12.46
N ILE A 502 -17.76 -9.29 12.49
CA ILE A 502 -17.16 -9.80 13.73
C ILE A 502 -16.52 -8.63 14.48
N TYR A 503 -15.79 -7.78 13.78
CA TYR A 503 -15.14 -6.61 14.32
C TYR A 503 -16.12 -5.59 14.92
N LEU A 504 -17.17 -5.22 14.18
CA LEU A 504 -18.24 -4.35 14.65
C LEU A 504 -19.03 -4.97 15.81
N SER A 505 -19.21 -6.30 15.82
CA SER A 505 -19.87 -7.01 16.92
C SER A 505 -19.03 -7.02 18.21
N LEU A 506 -17.69 -6.99 18.09
CA LEU A 506 -16.77 -6.88 19.21
C LEU A 506 -16.75 -5.45 19.77
N ILE A 507 -16.81 -4.42 18.91
CA ILE A 507 -16.99 -3.03 19.34
C ILE A 507 -18.35 -2.82 20.01
N GLN A 508 -19.44 -3.32 19.43
CA GLN A 508 -20.79 -3.15 20.00
C GLN A 508 -20.95 -3.81 21.39
N LYS A 509 -20.17 -4.85 21.70
CA LYS A 509 -20.12 -5.44 23.05
C LYS A 509 -19.36 -4.58 24.07
N SER A 510 -18.51 -3.66 23.63
CA SER A 510 -17.75 -2.74 24.49
C SER A 510 -18.44 -1.38 24.70
N SER A 511 -19.50 -1.08 23.93
CA SER A 511 -20.15 0.25 23.91
C SER A 511 -21.63 0.23 24.33
N TYR A 512 -22.04 -0.72 25.18
CA TYR A 512 -23.39 -0.74 25.78
C TYR A 512 -23.43 -1.05 27.29
N THR A 513 -22.30 -0.93 27.99
CA THR A 513 -22.29 -1.03 29.46
C THR A 513 -21.96 0.26 30.20
N ASP A 514 -21.59 1.36 29.52
CA ASP A 514 -21.41 2.66 30.16
C ASP A 514 -21.80 3.83 29.24
N LEU A 515 -23.09 3.89 28.88
CA LEU A 515 -23.79 5.14 28.55
C LEU A 515 -25.05 5.22 29.42
#